data_AF-A0A4P7VPY0-F1
#
_entry.id   AF-A0A4P7VPY0-F1
#
_cell.length_a   1.000
_cell.length_b   1.000
_cell.length_c   1.000
_cell.angle_alpha   90.00
_cell.angle_beta   90.00
_cell.angle_gamma   90.00
#
_symmetry.space_group_name_H-M   'P 1'
#
loop_
_entity.id
_entity.type
_entity.pdbx_description
1 polymer ?
#
loop_
_entity_poly.entity_id
_entity_poly.type
_entity_poly.pdbx_seq_one_letter_code
_entity_poly.pdbx_strand_id
1 'polypeptide(L)' 'MIERIRQYVFAWRYRRAVRKAKELAGLFGMRYYVISLNGKLKVVPKQTIKELVRRKRFRKGVTVDDIEKKALFVTR' A
#
# COMPACT_ATOMS: atom_id res chain seq x y z
N MET A 1 -20.72 8.92 16.75
CA MET A 1 -21.40 8.83 15.42
C MET A 1 -20.44 9.14 14.25
N ILE A 2 -19.69 10.26 14.32
CA ILE A 2 -18.69 10.66 13.30
C ILE A 2 -17.59 9.61 13.08
N GLU A 3 -17.15 8.92 14.13
CA GLU A 3 -16.11 7.89 14.02
C GLU A 3 -16.55 6.67 13.20
N ARG A 4 -17.83 6.25 13.32
CA ARG A 4 -18.37 5.16 12.52
C ARG A 4 -18.39 5.52 11.03
N ILE A 5 -18.79 6.75 10.69
CA ILE A 5 -18.77 7.24 9.30
C ILE A 5 -17.35 7.22 8.73
N ARG A 6 -16.36 7.69 9.50
CA ARG A 6 -14.94 7.61 9.10
C ARG A 6 -14.47 6.18 8.86
N GLN A 7 -14.86 5.24 9.72
CA GLN A 7 -14.53 3.82 9.55
C GLN A 7 -15.15 3.22 8.29
N TYR A 8 -16.41 3.53 8.00
CA TYR A 8 -17.08 3.07 6.77
C TYR A 8 -16.39 3.63 5.50
N VAL A 9 -16.06 4.92 5.49
CA VAL A 9 -15.35 5.56 4.37
C VAL A 9 -13.96 4.94 4.19
N PHE A 10 -13.24 4.66 5.29
CA PHE A 10 -11.95 4.00 5.24
C PHE A 10 -12.05 2.58 4.70
N ALA A 11 -13.01 1.79 5.18
CA ALA A 11 -13.26 0.43 4.70
C ALA A 11 -13.58 0.40 3.20
N TRP A 12 -14.36 1.37 2.71
CA TRP A 12 -14.66 1.50 1.28
C TRP A 12 -13.40 1.82 0.46
N ARG A 13 -12.59 2.80 0.91
CA ARG A 13 -11.30 3.13 0.27
C ARG A 13 -10.33 1.94 0.28
N TYR A 14 -10.31 1.18 1.36
CA TYR A 14 -9.50 -0.03 1.49
C TYR A 14 -9.92 -1.11 0.50
N ARG A 15 -11.22 -1.44 0.43
CA ARG A 15 -11.73 -2.39 -0.57
C ARG A 15 -11.38 -1.98 -2.00
N ARG A 16 -11.49 -0.69 -2.32
CA ARG A 16 -11.13 -0.14 -3.63
C ARG A 16 -9.63 -0.29 -3.92
N ALA A 17 -8.77 0.00 -2.94
CA ALA A 17 -7.32 -0.16 -3.07
C ALA A 17 -6.92 -1.64 -3.26
N VAL A 18 -7.54 -2.56 -2.51
CA VAL A 18 -7.30 -4.00 -2.64
C VAL A 18 -7.74 -4.53 -4.00
N ARG A 19 -8.92 -4.12 -4.50
CA ARG A 19 -9.36 -4.50 -5.86
C ARG A 19 -8.36 -4.05 -6.92
N LYS A 20 -7.94 -2.77 -6.86
CA LYS A 20 -6.95 -2.22 -7.78
C LYS A 20 -5.60 -2.94 -7.69
N ALA A 21 -5.17 -3.30 -6.48
CA ALA A 21 -3.95 -4.08 -6.29
C ALA A 21 -4.04 -5.47 -6.94
N LYS A 22 -5.17 -6.16 -6.79
CA LYS A 22 -5.40 -7.48 -7.41
C LYS A 22 -5.46 -7.39 -8.94
N GLU A 23 -6.16 -6.39 -9.48
CA GLU A 23 -6.21 -6.17 -10.94
C GLU A 23 -4.81 -5.93 -11.51
N LEU A 24 -4.04 -5.04 -10.88
CA LEU A 24 -2.67 -4.75 -11.30
C LEU A 24 -1.75 -5.96 -11.13
N ALA A 25 -1.92 -6.75 -10.07
CA ALA A 25 -1.17 -7.99 -9.88
C ALA A 25 -1.47 -9.01 -10.98
N GLY A 26 -2.75 -9.15 -11.38
CA GLY A 26 -3.15 -10.01 -12.48
C GLY A 26 -2.64 -9.54 -13.84
N LEU A 27 -2.62 -8.23 -14.09
CA LEU A 27 -2.15 -7.65 -15.36
C LEU A 27 -0.64 -7.73 -15.54
N PHE A 28 0.12 -7.40 -14.49
CA PHE A 28 1.58 -7.25 -14.57
C PHE A 28 2.34 -8.48 -14.04
N GLY A 29 1.66 -9.44 -13.40
CA GLY A 29 2.30 -10.60 -12.78
C GLY A 29 3.25 -10.25 -11.63
N MET A 30 3.08 -9.07 -11.02
CA MET A 30 3.96 -8.55 -9.97
C MET A 30 3.24 -8.44 -8.64
N ARG A 31 4.00 -8.50 -7.54
CA ARG A 31 3.46 -8.25 -6.19
C ARG A 31 3.21 -6.77 -5.95
N TYR A 32 1.97 -6.45 -5.59
CA TYR A 32 1.50 -5.14 -5.19
C TYR A 32 1.20 -5.09 -3.70
N TYR A 33 1.54 -3.95 -3.11
CA TYR A 33 1.39 -3.65 -1.70
C TYR A 33 0.41 -2.49 -1.54
N VAL A 34 -0.51 -2.63 -0.59
CA VAL A 34 -1.34 -1.51 -0.14
C VAL A 34 -0.73 -0.98 1.13
N ILE A 35 -0.18 0.22 1.08
CA ILE A 35 0.43 0.90 2.22
C ILE A 35 -0.40 2.11 2.62
N SER A 36 -0.47 2.40 3.92
CA SER A 36 -1.04 3.65 4.42
C SER A 36 0.08 4.67 4.64
N LEU A 37 0.05 5.77 3.90
CA LEU A 37 0.98 6.89 4.05
C LEU A 37 0.19 8.14 4.43
N ASN A 38 0.45 8.69 5.62
CA ASN A 38 -0.24 9.89 6.14
C ASN A 38 -1.77 9.81 6.04
N GLY A 39 -2.36 8.66 6.35
CA GLY A 39 -3.81 8.44 6.27
C GLY A 39 -4.37 8.23 4.86
N LYS A 40 -3.52 8.20 3.82
CA LYS A 40 -3.91 7.85 2.45
C LYS A 40 -3.43 6.44 2.11
N LEU A 41 -4.36 5.64 1.59
CA LEU A 41 -4.07 4.30 1.07
C LEU A 41 -3.45 4.41 -0.33
N LYS A 42 -2.29 3.81 -0.52
CA LYS A 42 -1.57 3.82 -1.80
C LYS A 42 -1.20 2.40 -2.20
N VAL A 43 -1.46 2.08 -3.46
CA VAL A 43 -1.12 0.79 -4.08
C VAL A 43 0.21 0.97 -4.80
N VAL A 44 1.23 0.19 -4.45
CA VAL A 44 2.58 0.29 -5.03
C VAL A 44 3.15 -1.11 -5.28
N PRO A 45 3.85 -1.35 -6.40
CA PRO A 45 4.51 -2.63 -6.65
C PRO A 45 5.83 -2.74 -5.87
N LYS A 46 6.29 -3.98 -5.64
CA LYS A 46 7.56 -4.25 -4.92
C LYS A 46 8.75 -3.49 -5.51
N GLN A 47 8.82 -3.46 -6.84
CA GLN A 47 9.91 -2.80 -7.57
C GLN A 47 9.95 -1.30 -7.29
N THR A 48 8.80 -0.63 -7.31
CA THR A 48 8.72 0.80 -6.98
C THR A 48 9.11 1.05 -5.52
N ILE A 49 8.76 0.18 -4.58
CA ILE A 49 9.22 0.31 -3.19
C ILE A 49 10.76 0.26 -3.12
N LYS A 50 11.37 -0.74 -3.76
CA LYS A 50 12.84 -0.85 -3.84
C LYS A 50 13.48 0.39 -4.46
N GLU A 51 12.90 0.89 -5.54
CA GLU A 51 13.40 2.09 -6.20
C GLU A 51 13.28 3.34 -5.31
N LEU A 52 12.15 3.52 -4.64
CA LEU A 52 11.91 4.65 -3.75
C LEU A 52 12.82 4.63 -2.51
N VAL A 53 13.12 3.44 -1.98
CA VAL A 53 14.11 3.24 -0.92
C VAL A 53 15.50 3.60 -1.43
N ARG A 54 15.89 3.12 -2.63
CA ARG A 54 17.17 3.45 -3.27
C ARG A 54 17.33 4.95 -3.53
N ARG A 55 16.26 5.63 -3.95
CA ARG A 55 16.20 7.09 -4.18
C ARG A 55 16.18 7.91 -2.88
N LYS A 56 16.31 7.28 -1.70
CA LYS A 56 16.28 7.93 -0.36
C LYS A 56 15.07 8.84 -0.14
N ARG A 57 13.92 8.53 -0.76
CA ARG A 57 12.68 9.32 -0.60
C ARG A 57 12.01 9.04 0.75
N PHE A 58 12.35 7.94 1.39
CA PHE A 58 11.92 7.60 2.75
C PHE A 58 12.94 8.09 3.79
N ARG A 59 12.52 8.22 5.06
CA ARG A 59 13.42 8.57 6.17
C ARG A 59 14.60 7.60 6.23
N LYS A 60 15.78 8.11 6.61
CA LYS A 60 17.00 7.31 6.79
C LYS A 60 16.69 6.09 7.68
N GLY A 61 17.01 4.89 7.20
CA GLY A 61 16.79 3.62 7.92
C GLY A 61 15.51 2.85 7.55
N VAL A 62 14.63 3.39 6.70
CA VAL A 62 13.46 2.63 6.21
C VAL A 62 13.90 1.56 5.22
N THR A 63 13.74 0.29 5.61
CA THR A 63 14.00 -0.87 4.75
C THR A 63 12.75 -1.27 3.98
N VAL A 64 12.94 -2.07 2.92
CA VAL A 64 11.79 -2.66 2.21
C VAL A 64 11.01 -3.59 3.14
N ASP A 65 11.69 -4.31 4.03
CA ASP A 65 11.09 -5.20 5.02
C ASP A 65 10.19 -4.45 6.01
N ASP A 66 10.62 -3.28 6.49
CA ASP A 66 9.79 -2.38 7.31
C ASP A 66 8.50 -1.95 6.59
N ILE A 67 8.59 -1.71 5.28
CA ILE A 67 7.44 -1.31 4.46
C ILE A 67 6.53 -2.52 4.23
N GLU A 68 7.08 -3.72 4.03
CA GLU A 68 6.30 -4.96 3.93
C GLU A 68 5.56 -5.24 5.25
N LYS A 69 6.21 -5.07 6.41
CA LYS A 69 5.59 -5.23 7.74
C LYS A 69 4.47 -4.23 8.02
N LYS A 70 4.57 -3.01 7.46
CA LYS A 70 3.54 -1.95 7.58
C LYS A 70 2.49 -1.99 6.47
N ALA A 71 2.64 -2.87 5.49
CA ALA A 71 1.66 -3.00 4.42
C ALA A 71 0.36 -3.58 4.98
N LEU A 72 -0.76 -2.95 4.66
CA LEU A 72 -2.09 -3.42 5.06
C LEU A 72 -2.52 -4.64 4.25
N PHE A 73 -1.99 -4.77 3.03
CA PHE A 73 -2.29 -5.87 2.14
C PHE A 73 -1.14 -6.12 1.18
N VAL A 74 -0.89 -7.39 0.88
CA VAL A 74 0.08 -7.85 -0.11
C VAL A 74 -0.63 -8.80 -1.05
N THR A 75 -0.55 -8.55 -2.36
CA THR A 75 -1.03 -9.50 -3.36
C THR A 75 -0.01 -10.64 -3.52
N ARG A 76 -0.51 -11.85 -3.76
CA ARG A 76 0.30 -13.06 -3.90
C ARG A 76 1.17 -13.01 -5.16
#